data_AF-A0A2E2XFL3-F1
#
_entry.id   AF-A0A2E2XFL3-F1
#
_cell.length_a   1.000
_cell.length_b   1.000
_cell.length_c   1.000
_cell.angle_alpha   90.00
_cell.angle_beta   90.00
_cell.angle_gamma   90.00
#
_symmetry.space_group_name_H-M   'P 1'
#
loop_
_entity.id
_entity.type
_entity.pdbx_description
1 polymer ?
#
loop_
_entity_poly.entity_id
_entity_poly.type
_entity_poly.pdbx_seq_one_letter_code
_entity_poly.pdbx_strand_id
1 'polypeptide(L)'
;MKYILCIAFGLISLTAQACGKFHIPIKVLNESGREPTSDKTAHMIIVAPEEYQGWVLAGAALNIGKSQIPLGKYSEFESYPDMAVFGIRGVKELFQESHVLVSYLPKPTKVDGVEMISMCAHFEKVVWSM
;
A
#
# COMPACT_ATOMS: atom_id res chain seq x y z
N MET A 1 22.26 -24.71 -43.09
CA MET A 1 21.23 -23.66 -43.12
C MET A 1 20.27 -23.91 -41.97
N LYS A 2 20.33 -23.05 -40.95
CA LYS A 2 19.28 -22.07 -40.60
C LYS A 2 18.23 -22.62 -39.64
N TYR A 3 18.60 -22.56 -38.36
CA TYR A 3 17.88 -21.99 -37.22
C TYR A 3 16.40 -21.56 -37.37
N ILE A 4 15.69 -21.80 -36.25
CA ILE A 4 14.54 -21.07 -35.68
C ILE A 4 13.14 -21.62 -36.05
N LEU A 5 12.52 -22.25 -35.05
CA LEU A 5 11.21 -21.80 -34.58
C LEU A 5 11.15 -22.03 -33.05
N CYS A 6 11.76 -21.11 -32.31
CA CYS A 6 11.63 -21.04 -30.86
C CYS A 6 10.19 -20.66 -30.51
N ILE A 7 9.50 -21.63 -29.92
CA ILE A 7 8.58 -21.51 -28.79
C ILE A 7 8.32 -20.04 -28.38
N ALA A 8 7.17 -19.51 -28.78
CA ALA A 8 6.60 -18.29 -28.25
C ALA A 8 6.14 -18.54 -26.80
N PHE A 9 7.09 -18.64 -25.88
CA PHE A 9 6.87 -18.56 -24.45
C PHE A 9 7.31 -17.19 -23.98
N GLY A 10 6.42 -16.51 -23.27
CA GLY A 10 6.79 -15.44 -22.34
C GLY A 10 6.96 -14.08 -22.99
N LEU A 11 5.92 -13.25 -22.88
CA LEU A 11 6.00 -11.83 -22.54
C LEU A 11 4.57 -11.26 -22.44
N ILE A 12 3.72 -11.89 -21.63
CA ILE A 12 2.71 -11.12 -20.88
C ILE A 12 3.40 -10.74 -19.58
N SER A 13 4.44 -9.92 -19.69
CA SER A 13 5.02 -9.24 -18.55
C SER A 13 4.00 -8.24 -18.06
N LEU A 14 3.24 -8.68 -17.07
CA LEU A 14 2.67 -7.89 -15.98
C LEU A 14 2.92 -6.40 -16.14
N THR A 15 1.94 -5.68 -16.69
CA THR A 15 1.84 -4.23 -16.53
C THR A 15 1.37 -3.91 -15.10
N ALA A 16 2.05 -4.46 -14.09
CA ALA A 16 2.26 -3.72 -12.86
C ALA A 16 3.30 -2.66 -13.25
N GLN A 17 2.85 -1.58 -13.91
CA GLN A 17 3.64 -0.36 -13.97
C GLN A 17 3.77 0.11 -12.53
N ALA A 18 4.82 -0.39 -11.87
CA ALA A 18 5.25 0.10 -10.59
C ALA A 18 5.31 1.62 -10.70
N CYS A 19 4.81 2.31 -9.68
CA CYS A 19 4.91 3.76 -9.49
C CYS A 19 6.36 4.24 -9.32
N GLY A 20 7.30 3.70 -10.09
CA GLY A 20 8.75 3.78 -9.93
C GLY A 20 9.35 5.18 -10.07
N LYS A 21 8.52 6.23 -10.11
CA LYS A 21 8.94 7.63 -10.01
C LYS A 21 8.09 8.46 -9.03
N PHE A 22 6.96 7.97 -8.54
CA PHE A 22 6.10 8.70 -7.62
C PHE A 22 6.44 8.29 -6.20
N HIS A 23 7.11 9.18 -5.45
CA HIS A 23 7.27 9.00 -4.02
C HIS A 23 6.05 9.61 -3.32
N ILE A 24 4.97 8.84 -3.17
CA ILE A 24 3.78 9.28 -2.43
C ILE A 24 4.15 9.34 -0.95
N PRO A 25 3.93 10.47 -0.25
CA PRO A 25 4.40 10.68 1.12
C PRO A 25 3.52 9.92 2.13
N ILE A 26 3.66 8.60 2.18
CA ILE A 26 3.01 7.72 3.16
C ILE A 26 3.85 7.71 4.45
N LYS A 27 3.18 7.79 5.60
CA LYS A 27 3.83 7.67 6.92
C LYS A 27 3.26 6.48 7.66
N VAL A 28 4.14 5.66 8.24
CA VAL A 28 3.79 4.59 9.17
C VAL A 28 4.27 5.03 10.55
N LEU A 29 3.35 5.19 11.48
CA LEU A 29 3.63 5.73 12.82
C LEU A 29 3.21 4.72 13.89
N ASN A 30 4.05 4.58 14.92
CA ASN A 30 3.70 3.87 16.14
C ASN A 30 3.05 4.84 17.14
N GLU A 31 1.72 4.80 17.24
CA GLU A 31 0.98 5.68 18.15
C GLU A 31 1.14 5.25 19.62
N SER A 32 1.46 3.98 19.88
CA SER A 32 1.63 3.48 21.25
C SER A 32 2.95 3.87 21.91
N GLY A 33 3.90 4.44 21.16
CA GLY A 33 5.21 4.85 21.68
C GLY A 33 6.06 3.70 22.26
N ARG A 34 5.69 2.44 21.97
CA ARG A 34 6.37 1.23 22.44
C ARG A 34 6.35 0.14 21.38
N GLU A 35 7.37 -0.71 21.36
CA GLU A 35 7.38 -1.90 20.52
C GLU A 35 6.32 -2.91 21.01
N PRO A 36 5.58 -3.58 20.11
CA PRO A 36 4.70 -4.67 20.49
C PRO A 36 5.51 -5.87 21.01
N THR A 37 5.00 -6.55 22.04
CA THR A 37 5.55 -7.82 22.55
C THR A 37 4.53 -8.94 22.30
N SER A 38 4.85 -10.17 22.71
CA SER A 38 3.93 -11.31 22.61
C SER A 38 2.67 -11.15 23.47
N ASP A 39 2.75 -10.32 24.52
CA ASP A 39 1.69 -10.08 25.50
C ASP A 39 1.16 -8.63 25.50
N LYS A 40 1.85 -7.68 24.86
CA LYS A 40 1.46 -6.27 24.81
C LYS A 40 1.22 -5.81 23.39
N THR A 41 0.03 -5.26 23.18
CA THR A 41 -0.34 -4.68 21.90
C THR A 41 0.33 -3.31 21.69
N ALA A 42 0.65 -3.04 20.43
CA ALA A 42 0.93 -1.73 19.90
C ALA A 42 -0.13 -1.35 18.86
N HIS A 43 -0.31 -0.05 18.69
CA HIS A 43 -1.21 0.55 17.70
C HIS A 43 -0.34 1.26 16.67
N MET A 44 -0.41 0.74 15.44
CA MET A 44 0.22 1.35 14.27
C MET A 44 -0.85 2.12 13.49
N ILE A 45 -0.52 3.34 13.09
CA ILE A 45 -1.33 4.14 12.17
C ILE A 45 -0.57 4.38 10.88
N ILE A 46 -1.28 4.37 9.77
CA ILE A 46 -0.76 4.65 8.43
C ILE A 46 -1.47 5.90 7.95
N VAL A 47 -0.70 6.94 7.63
CA VAL A 47 -1.21 8.21 7.15
C VAL A 47 -0.82 8.35 5.68
N ALA A 48 -1.81 8.48 4.81
CA ALA A 48 -1.63 8.52 3.37
C ALA A 48 -2.52 9.64 2.78
N PRO A 49 -2.05 10.43 1.80
CA PRO A 49 -2.89 11.44 1.18
C PRO A 49 -4.10 10.80 0.48
N GLU A 50 -5.28 11.41 0.59
CA GLU A 50 -6.46 10.89 -0.11
C GLU A 50 -6.33 11.04 -1.64
N GLU A 51 -5.64 12.10 -2.09
CA GLU A 51 -5.27 12.32 -3.48
C GLU A 51 -3.80 12.75 -3.61
N TYR A 52 -3.11 12.29 -4.65
CA TYR A 52 -1.74 12.73 -4.95
C TYR A 52 -1.47 12.73 -6.46
N GLN A 53 -1.14 13.90 -7.04
CA GLN A 53 -0.71 14.04 -8.44
C GLN A 53 -1.59 13.30 -9.48
N GLY A 54 -2.91 13.40 -9.35
CA GLY A 54 -3.86 12.74 -10.26
C GLY A 54 -4.16 11.28 -9.91
N TRP A 55 -3.75 10.81 -8.74
CA TRP A 55 -4.10 9.52 -8.17
C TRP A 55 -5.03 9.69 -6.97
N VAL A 56 -5.93 8.75 -6.76
CA VAL A 56 -6.87 8.69 -5.63
C VAL A 56 -6.61 7.41 -4.85
N LEU A 57 -6.63 7.54 -3.52
CA LEU A 57 -6.43 6.43 -2.61
C LEU A 57 -7.54 5.38 -2.77
N ALA A 58 -7.14 4.12 -2.98
CA ALA A 58 -8.05 2.99 -3.09
C ALA A 58 -8.17 2.21 -1.76
N GLY A 59 -7.12 2.23 -0.93
CA GLY A 59 -7.14 1.62 0.39
C GLY A 59 -5.76 1.24 0.89
N ALA A 60 -5.74 0.63 2.09
CA ALA A 60 -4.53 0.09 2.69
C ALA A 60 -4.76 -1.33 3.22
N ALA A 61 -3.68 -2.10 3.29
CA ALA A 61 -3.68 -3.46 3.82
C ALA A 61 -2.36 -3.77 4.54
N LEU A 62 -2.40 -4.70 5.49
CA LEU A 62 -1.22 -5.32 6.07
C LEU A 62 -0.97 -6.67 5.41
N ASN A 63 0.16 -6.82 4.74
CA ASN A 63 0.59 -8.08 4.15
C ASN A 63 1.43 -8.85 5.16
N ILE A 64 1.09 -10.13 5.40
CA ILE A 64 1.79 -11.04 6.29
C ILE A 64 2.03 -12.35 5.53
N GLY A 65 3.26 -12.56 5.06
CA GLY A 65 3.56 -13.69 4.17
C GLY A 65 2.71 -13.65 2.89
N LYS A 66 1.82 -14.64 2.71
CA LYS A 66 0.88 -14.72 1.58
C LYS A 66 -0.53 -14.19 1.91
N SER A 67 -0.76 -13.78 3.15
CA SER A 67 -2.05 -13.27 3.62
C SER A 67 -2.07 -11.75 3.58
N GLN A 68 -3.26 -11.19 3.35
CA GLN A 68 -3.49 -9.75 3.32
C GLN A 68 -4.67 -9.43 4.25
N ILE A 69 -4.47 -8.47 5.15
CA ILE A 69 -5.48 -7.96 6.07
C ILE A 69 -5.86 -6.55 5.60
N PRO A 70 -7.06 -6.33 5.02
CA PRO A 70 -7.54 -5.00 4.68
C PRO A 70 -7.66 -4.13 5.93
N LEU A 71 -7.25 -2.86 5.84
CA LEU A 71 -7.29 -1.93 6.95
C LEU A 71 -8.48 -0.98 6.82
N GLY A 72 -9.17 -0.75 7.93
CA GLY A 72 -10.24 0.24 8.01
C GLY A 72 -9.69 1.65 7.99
N LYS A 73 -10.30 2.53 7.18
CA LYS A 73 -10.07 3.97 7.20
C LYS A 73 -10.80 4.57 8.41
N TYR A 74 -10.12 5.40 9.20
CA TYR A 74 -10.79 6.26 10.17
C TYR A 74 -11.58 7.32 9.41
N SER A 75 -12.87 7.44 9.69
CA SER A 75 -13.77 8.33 8.95
C SER A 75 -13.40 9.80 9.11
N GLU A 76 -12.82 10.20 10.25
CA GLU A 76 -12.37 11.56 10.53
C GLU A 76 -11.18 11.50 11.51
N PHE A 77 -10.05 12.14 11.16
CA PHE A 77 -8.89 12.28 12.03
C PHE A 77 -8.44 13.75 11.97
N GLU A 78 -8.91 14.57 12.91
CA GLU A 78 -8.78 16.04 12.87
C GLU A 78 -7.32 16.51 12.71
N SER A 79 -6.35 15.74 13.20
CA SER A 79 -4.92 16.03 13.10
C SER A 79 -4.34 15.94 11.68
N TYR A 80 -5.07 15.37 10.71
CA TYR A 80 -4.60 15.18 9.35
C TYR A 80 -5.67 15.54 8.31
N PRO A 81 -5.90 16.84 8.03
CA PRO A 81 -6.80 17.25 6.95
C PRO A 81 -6.29 16.70 5.61
N ASP A 82 -7.21 16.24 4.74
CA ASP A 82 -6.95 15.69 3.40
C ASP A 82 -6.09 14.41 3.36
N MET A 83 -5.94 13.73 4.51
CA MET A 83 -5.26 12.44 4.60
C MET A 83 -6.23 11.35 5.07
N ALA A 84 -6.06 10.16 4.52
CA ALA A 84 -6.62 8.95 5.09
C ALA A 84 -5.70 8.42 6.19
N VAL A 85 -6.31 8.11 7.34
CA VAL A 85 -5.63 7.39 8.42
C VAL A 85 -6.19 5.98 8.48
N PHE A 86 -5.32 4.98 8.49
CA PHE A 86 -5.66 3.58 8.71
C PHE A 86 -5.03 3.09 10.00
N GLY A 87 -5.72 2.24 10.74
CA GLY A 87 -5.24 1.75 12.03
C GLY A 87 -5.24 0.23 12.11
N ILE A 88 -4.22 -0.30 12.78
CA ILE A 88 -4.23 -1.70 13.21
C ILE A 88 -3.57 -1.83 14.58
N ARG A 89 -4.15 -2.70 15.41
CA ARG A 89 -3.62 -3.08 16.72
C ARG A 89 -3.19 -4.53 16.68
N GLY A 90 -2.02 -4.83 17.23
CA GLY A 90 -1.46 -6.17 17.20
C GLY A 90 -0.34 -6.38 18.20
N VAL A 91 0.01 -7.65 18.39
CA VAL A 91 1.18 -8.13 19.12
C VAL A 91 2.36 -8.33 18.16
N LYS A 92 3.54 -8.65 18.69
CA LYS A 92 4.78 -8.78 17.91
C LYS A 92 4.63 -9.73 16.72
N GLU A 93 3.94 -10.84 16.91
CA GLU A 93 3.74 -11.90 15.93
C GLU A 93 2.98 -11.42 14.69
N LEU A 94 2.07 -10.46 14.87
CA LEU A 94 1.35 -9.86 13.74
C LEU A 94 2.29 -9.00 12.88
N PHE A 95 3.26 -8.33 13.50
CA PHE A 95 4.02 -7.26 12.87
C PHE A 95 5.42 -7.67 12.36
N GLN A 96 6.03 -8.71 12.94
CA GLN A 96 7.44 -9.07 12.72
C GLN A 96 7.83 -9.26 11.24
N GLU A 97 6.92 -9.77 10.41
CA GLU A 97 7.15 -10.02 8.98
C GLU A 97 6.16 -9.26 8.08
N SER A 98 5.56 -8.20 8.63
CA SER A 98 4.48 -7.49 7.98
C SER A 98 4.95 -6.32 7.12
N HIS A 99 4.25 -6.08 6.01
CA HIS A 99 4.46 -4.92 5.15
C HIS A 99 3.14 -4.18 4.98
N VAL A 100 3.20 -2.85 5.05
CA VAL A 100 2.04 -2.02 4.72
C VAL A 100 1.98 -1.89 3.21
N LEU A 101 0.81 -2.20 2.65
CA LEU A 101 0.46 -1.92 1.27
C LEU A 101 -0.53 -0.75 1.27
N VAL A 102 -0.21 0.33 0.57
CA VAL A 102 -1.15 1.41 0.25
C VAL A 102 -1.34 1.44 -1.26
N SER A 103 -2.59 1.38 -1.69
CA SER A 103 -2.94 1.30 -3.11
C SER A 103 -3.64 2.58 -3.57
N TYR A 104 -3.27 3.03 -4.76
CA TYR A 104 -3.87 4.16 -5.45
C TYR A 104 -4.35 3.75 -6.83
N LEU A 105 -5.39 4.42 -7.29
CA LEU A 105 -5.91 4.32 -8.65
C LEU A 105 -5.78 5.67 -9.33
N PRO A 106 -5.61 5.72 -10.66
CA PRO A 106 -5.63 6.97 -11.38
C PRO A 106 -7.00 7.63 -11.16
N LYS A 107 -7.00 8.94 -10.91
CA LYS A 107 -8.23 9.71 -10.84
C LYS A 107 -8.96 9.51 -12.18
N PRO A 108 -10.25 9.12 -12.17
CA PRO A 108 -10.96 8.85 -13.41
C PRO A 108 -10.94 10.12 -14.27
N THR A 109 -10.23 10.06 -15.39
CA THR A 109 -10.28 11.08 -16.44
C THR A 109 -11.07 10.47 -17.57
N LYS A 110 -12.27 11.00 -17.81
CA LYS A 110 -13.09 10.55 -18.94
C LYS A 110 -12.43 11.03 -20.23
N VAL A 111 -11.75 10.13 -20.92
CA VAL A 111 -11.33 10.33 -22.31
C VAL A 111 -12.03 9.23 -23.12
N ASP A 112 -13.00 9.64 -23.94
CA ASP A 112 -13.74 8.76 -24.87
C ASP A 112 -14.38 7.50 -24.27
N GLY A 113 -14.79 7.54 -23.00
CA GLY A 113 -15.56 6.46 -22.35
C GLY A 113 -14.76 5.23 -21.93
N VAL A 114 -13.43 5.27 -22.00
CA VAL A 114 -12.55 4.17 -21.55
C VAL A 114 -11.81 4.59 -20.28
N GLU A 115 -12.07 3.91 -19.16
CA GLU A 115 -11.29 4.07 -17.93
C GLU A 115 -10.03 3.20 -17.98
N MET A 116 -8.85 3.81 -17.94
CA MET A 116 -7.60 3.09 -17.74
C MET A 116 -7.39 2.83 -16.25
N ILE A 117 -7.49 1.56 -15.83
CA ILE A 117 -7.24 1.13 -14.45
C ILE A 117 -5.82 0.58 -14.37
N SER A 118 -4.84 1.43 -14.09
CA SER A 118 -3.50 0.98 -13.69
C SER A 118 -3.39 1.17 -12.18
N MET A 119 -3.26 0.08 -11.41
CA MET A 119 -3.14 0.21 -9.95
C MET A 119 -1.70 0.52 -9.55
N CYS A 120 -1.54 1.55 -8.73
CA CYS A 120 -0.29 1.92 -8.11
C CYS A 120 -0.22 1.35 -6.69
N ALA A 121 0.72 0.46 -6.42
CA ALA A 121 0.91 -0.17 -5.12
C ALA A 121 2.21 0.32 -4.46
N HIS A 122 2.09 0.87 -3.25
CA HIS A 122 3.22 1.27 -2.41
C HIS A 122 3.41 0.27 -1.28
N PHE A 123 4.62 -0.27 -1.16
CA PHE A 123 4.99 -1.19 -0.10
C PHE A 123 5.97 -0.49 0.83
N GLU A 124 5.54 -0.26 2.07
CA GLU A 124 6.38 0.28 3.12
C GLU A 124 6.63 -0.81 4.17
N LYS A 125 7.91 -1.00 4.53
CA LYS A 125 8.26 -1.91 5.62
C LYS A 125 7.84 -1.25 6.93
N VAL A 126 7.19 -2.02 7.81
CA VAL A 126 6.93 -1.57 9.17
C VAL A 126 8.25 -1.51 9.93
N VAL A 127 8.71 -0.31 10.26
CA VAL A 127 9.90 -0.09 11.08
C VAL A 127 9.46 0.50 12.41
N TRP A 128 9.75 -0.22 13.50
CA TRP A 128 9.56 0.28 14.85
C TRP A 128 10.80 1.09 15.22
N SER A 129 10.72 2.41 15.14
CA SER A 129 11.81 3.29 15.58
C SER A 129 11.88 3.30 17.12
N MET A 130 13.10 3.12 17.65
CA MET A 130 13.50 3.54 18.99
C MET A 130 13.86 5.03 18.98
#